data_AF-A0A8T7CPH0-F1
#
_entry.id   AF-A0A8T7CPH0-F1
#
_cell.length_a   1.000
_cell.length_b   1.000
_cell.length_c   1.000
_cell.angle_alpha   90.00
_cell.angle_beta   90.00
_cell.angle_gamma   90.00
#
_symmetry.space_group_name_H-M   'P 1'
#
loop_
_entity.id
_entity.type
_entity.pdbx_description
1 polymer ?
#
loop_
_entity_poly.entity_id
_entity_poly.type
_entity_poly.pdbx_seq_one_letter_code
_entity_poly.pdbx_strand_id
1 'polypeptide(L)' 'KGEESGHVQKVHDIRIDCDNDVVLLTVEQHGGIACHTGRHNCFFKRYENGNWVEVDPVLKDPSEIYK' A
#
# COMPACT_ATOMS: atom_id res chain seq x y z
N LYS A 1 -5.70 -0.42 9.46
CA LYS A 1 -5.11 0.40 8.36
C LYS A 1 -6.00 1.62 8.14
N GLY A 2 -5.41 2.83 8.12
CA GLY A 2 -6.16 4.05 7.78
C GLY A 2 -6.93 4.69 8.95
N GLU A 3 -6.58 4.37 10.20
CA GLU A 3 -7.24 4.93 11.40
C GLU A 3 -7.12 6.46 11.47
N GLU A 4 -5.91 6.99 11.21
CA GLU A 4 -5.66 8.44 11.21
C GLU A 4 -5.88 9.11 9.84
N SER A 5 -5.56 8.40 8.75
CA SER A 5 -5.63 8.96 7.39
C SER A 5 -6.97 8.78 6.68
N GLY A 6 -7.87 7.94 7.22
CA GLY A 6 -9.08 7.50 6.53
C GLY A 6 -8.85 6.61 5.30
N HIS A 7 -7.59 6.32 4.94
CA HIS A 7 -7.21 5.44 3.83
C HIS A 7 -7.39 3.96 4.21
N VAL A 8 -8.64 3.59 4.48
CA VAL A 8 -9.08 2.26 4.89
C VAL A 8 -9.03 1.26 3.74
N GLN A 9 -8.98 -0.02 4.08
CA GLN A 9 -8.99 -1.12 3.13
C GLN A 9 -10.24 -1.95 3.38
N LYS A 10 -11.13 -2.02 2.39
CA LYS A 10 -12.32 -2.87 2.44
C LYS A 10 -11.95 -4.27 1.92
N VAL A 11 -12.08 -5.27 2.78
CA VAL A 11 -11.73 -6.66 2.43
C VAL A 11 -12.83 -7.28 1.57
N HIS A 12 -12.44 -7.91 0.46
CA HIS A 12 -13.32 -8.65 -0.44
C HIS A 12 -13.11 -10.17 -0.35
N ASP A 13 -11.87 -10.62 -0.18
CA ASP A 13 -11.52 -12.03 -0.10
C ASP A 13 -10.35 -12.24 0.85
N ILE A 14 -10.31 -13.40 1.52
CA ILE A 14 -9.25 -13.80 2.45
C ILE A 14 -8.84 -15.21 2.09
N ARG A 15 -7.55 -15.40 1.78
CA ARG A 15 -6.96 -16.72 1.51
C ARG A 15 -5.81 -16.97 2.47
N ILE A 16 -5.52 -18.24 2.66
CA ILE A 16 -4.39 -18.71 3.45
C ILE A 16 -3.52 -19.60 2.55
N ASP A 17 -2.21 -19.68 2.83
CA ASP A 17 -1.30 -20.57 2.13
C ASP A 17 -1.36 -22.01 2.66
N CYS A 18 -0.48 -22.90 2.16
CA CYS A 18 -0.65 -24.34 2.31
C CYS A 18 -0.29 -24.90 3.70
N ASP A 19 0.60 -24.22 4.43
CA ASP A 19 1.02 -24.54 5.80
C ASP A 19 0.45 -23.55 6.83
N ASN A 20 -0.40 -22.62 6.38
CA ASN A 20 -1.22 -21.73 7.20
C ASN A 20 -0.45 -20.67 7.99
N ASP A 21 0.65 -20.14 7.44
CA ASP A 21 1.43 -19.07 8.07
C ASP A 21 1.41 -17.73 7.32
N VAL A 22 0.79 -17.67 6.14
CA VAL A 22 0.54 -16.43 5.40
C VAL A 22 -0.95 -16.24 5.07
N VAL A 23 -1.42 -14.99 5.23
CA VAL A 23 -2.73 -14.56 4.76
C VAL A 23 -2.59 -13.62 3.56
N LEU A 24 -3.36 -13.89 2.51
CA LEU A 24 -3.54 -13.01 1.36
C LEU A 24 -4.91 -12.34 1.40
N LEU A 25 -4.92 -11.00 1.46
CA LEU A 25 -6.14 -10.19 1.44
C LEU A 25 -6.33 -9.57 0.06
N THR A 26 -7.48 -9.82 -0.57
CA THR A 26 -7.94 -9.01 -1.71
C THR A 26 -8.77 -7.85 -1.16
N VAL A 27 -8.37 -6.62 -1.47
CA VAL A 27 -8.98 -5.42 -0.87
C VAL A 27 -9.27 -4.34 -1.91
N GLU A 28 -10.29 -3.52 -1.64
CA GLU A 28 -10.47 -2.20 -2.25
C GLU A 28 -9.80 -1.15 -1.35
N GLN A 29 -8.86 -0.39 -1.92
CA GLN A 29 -8.14 0.68 -1.21
C GLN A 29 -8.89 2.00 -1.32
N HIS A 30 -9.46 2.47 -0.21
CA HIS A 30 -10.11 3.78 -0.18
C HIS A 30 -9.06 4.90 -0.14
N GLY A 31 -9.35 6.01 -0.82
CA GLY A 31 -8.44 7.15 -0.93
C GLY A 31 -7.35 6.99 -2.00
N GLY A 32 -7.35 5.90 -2.77
CA GLY A 32 -6.46 5.69 -3.92
C GLY A 32 -4.99 5.39 -3.57
N ILE A 33 -4.59 5.58 -2.30
CA ILE A 33 -3.24 5.34 -1.82
C ILE A 33 -3.23 4.49 -0.55
N ALA A 34 -2.33 3.51 -0.50
CA ALA A 34 -2.06 2.72 0.70
C ALA A 34 -0.90 3.30 1.52
N CYS A 35 0.07 3.93 0.85
CA CYS A 35 1.33 4.35 1.45
C CYS A 35 1.26 5.77 2.04
N HIS A 36 1.87 5.96 3.20
CA HIS A 36 2.01 7.26 3.85
C HIS A 36 2.94 8.24 3.11
N THR A 37 3.66 7.78 2.09
CA THR A 37 4.48 8.63 1.22
C THR A 37 3.68 9.22 0.05
N GLY A 38 2.35 9.03 0.05
CA GLY A 38 1.49 9.56 -1.01
C GLY A 38 1.37 8.67 -2.24
N ARG A 39 1.91 7.45 -2.21
CA ARG A 39 1.93 6.53 -3.35
C ARG A 39 0.88 5.44 -3.23
N HIS A 40 0.51 4.85 -4.37
CA HIS A 40 -0.51 3.80 -4.43
C HIS A 40 -0.21 2.63 -3.49
N ASN A 41 1.04 2.16 -3.48
CA ASN A 41 1.50 1.04 -2.69
C ASN A 41 2.88 1.34 -2.07
N CYS A 42 3.32 0.54 -1.09
CA CYS A 42 4.62 0.72 -0.43
C CYS A 42 5.81 0.20 -1.26
N PHE A 43 5.56 -0.61 -2.29
CA PHE A 43 6.55 -1.26 -3.14
C PHE A 43 6.90 -0.43 -4.38
N PHE A 44 7.01 0.89 -4.19
CA PHE A 44 7.34 1.84 -5.26
C PHE A 44 8.83 1.92 -5.61
N LYS A 45 9.68 1.12 -4.94
CA LYS A 45 11.11 1.01 -5.20
C LYS A 45 11.40 -0.32 -5.89
N ARG A 46 12.03 -0.27 -7.06
CA ARG A 46 12.49 -1.44 -7.81
C ARG A 46 14.00 -1.53 -7.74
N TYR A 47 14.52 -2.74 -7.60
CA TYR A 47 15.96 -2.98 -7.63
C TYR A 47 16.45 -3.11 -9.07
N GLU A 48 17.35 -2.23 -9.48
CA GLU A 48 17.88 -2.15 -10.84
C GLU A 48 19.38 -1.85 -10.80
N ASN A 49 20.18 -2.65 -11.51
CA ASN A 49 21.62 -2.42 -11.71
C ASN A 49 22.38 -2.11 -10.40
N GLY A 50 22.10 -2.86 -9.33
CA GLY A 50 22.76 -2.68 -8.04
C GLY A 50 22.12 -1.64 -7.12
N ASN A 51 21.09 -0.90 -7.57
CA ASN A 51 20.52 0.24 -6.87
C ASN A 51 18.99 0.13 -6.69
N TRP A 52 18.46 0.80 -5.67
CA TRP A 52 17.01 0.96 -5.50
C TRP A 52 16.54 2.24 -6.19
N VAL A 53 15.64 2.10 -7.15
CA VAL A 53 15.08 3.21 -7.95
C VAL A 53 13.61 3.38 -7.63
N GLU A 54 13.17 4.60 -7.38
CA GLU A 54 11.74 4.91 -7.24
C GLU A 54 11.08 4.92 -8.62
N VAL A 55 10.08 4.06 -8.82
CA VAL A 55 9.44 3.84 -10.13
C VAL A 55 7.97 4.25 -10.18
N ASP A 56 7.34 4.48 -9.03
CA ASP A 56 5.94 4.93 -8.95
C ASP A 56 5.82 6.40 -8.50
N PRO A 57 4.87 7.16 -9.06
CA PRO A 57 4.67 8.57 -8.73
C PRO A 57 4.02 8.77 -7.35
N VAL A 58 4.30 9.93 -6.75
CA VAL A 58 3.53 10.46 -5.61
C VAL A 58 2.18 10.96 -6.14
N LEU A 59 1.09 10.36 -5.67
CA LEU A 59 -0.28 10.67 -6.08
C LEU A 59 -0.97 11.68 -5.16
N LYS A 60 -0.53 11.80 -3.91
CA LYS A 60 -1.04 12.74 -2.90
C LYS A 60 0.11 13.27 -2.05
N ASP A 61 0.11 14.55 -1.69
CA ASP A 61 1.16 15.11 -0.85
C ASP A 61 1.15 14.45 0.55
N PRO A 62 2.28 13.93 1.05
CA PRO A 62 2.36 13.31 2.39
C PRO A 62 1.88 14.20 3.54
N SER A 63 2.09 15.51 3.43
CA SER A 63 1.65 16.47 4.45
C SER A 63 0.13 16.60 4.55
N GLU A 64 -0.62 16.15 3.53
CA GLU A 64 -2.08 16.18 3.49
C GLU A 64 -2.73 14.82 3.85
N ILE A 65 -1.94 13.82 4.23
CA ILE A 65 -2.43 12.46 4.51
C ILE A 65 -2.95 12.34 5.94
N TYR A 66 -2.35 13.09 6.87
CA TYR A 66 -2.67 13.04 8.29
C TYR A 66 -3.33 14.35 8.71
N LYS A 67 -4.41 14.27 9.47
CA LYS A 67 -5.07 15.40 10.11
C LYS A 67 -5.01 15.25 11.62
#